data_AF-A0A1S4BIP1-F1
#
_entry.id   AF-A0A1S4BIP1-F1
#
_cell.length_a   1.000
_cell.length_b   1.000
_cell.length_c   1.000
_cell.angle_alpha   90.00
_cell.angle_beta   90.00
_cell.angle_gamma   90.00
#
_symmetry.space_group_name_H-M   'P 1'
#
loop_
_entity.id
_entity.type
_entity.pdbx_description
1 polymer ?
#
loop_
_entity_poly.entity_id
_entity_poly.type
_entity_poly.pdbx_seq_one_letter_code
_entity_poly.pdbx_strand_id
1 'polypeptide(L)'
;MGCCRAGSPCLTTPRLISNAATRCLRPIFNLCYIKFPRNYTSSPTASYSRRRYNPEHRRQLSSAPDIVRHWVEGDALSTVPPQAERFTVVSYNILGDRNMSKHGDLYRNVPSNYLDWNHRKRVICEELLGLNPDIICLQEVDKYYDLLNVLEKAGYLGSHKRRTGGSVDGCAMFWKADKFQLLEGESIEYRQYGLRDNVAQLSVFKMHEAQSGRLVVGNIHVLYNPSRGDVKLGQIRFLSSRAHILSEKWDTAPIVLAGDYNSTPQSPIYKFLSSSELNLMLHNRRELSGQRQCHPSQVLGLGREKGILFVLMDSWSEEEMNVATGAPKSHIALHPLKLNSSYAMVKGSQTTRDDNGEPLATSYHSKFLGTVDYLWYSDGLVATKVLDTLPINILKKTGGLPFKRMGSDHLALVSEFAFLEGKIEATEEYAIS
;
A
#
# COMPACT_ATOMS: atom_id res chain seq x y z
N MET A 1 13.24 41.15 51.87
CA MET A 1 13.39 42.23 50.86
C MET A 1 13.81 41.60 49.53
N GLY A 2 13.09 41.92 48.43
CA GLY A 2 13.36 41.58 47.01
C GLY A 2 13.11 40.10 46.64
N CYS A 3 12.07 39.65 45.94
CA CYS A 3 11.26 40.14 44.81
C CYS A 3 12.01 40.21 43.46
N CYS A 4 11.70 39.26 42.55
CA CYS A 4 11.64 39.35 41.06
C CYS A 4 11.35 37.93 40.51
N ARG A 5 10.09 37.53 40.29
CA ARG A 5 9.23 37.66 39.09
C ARG A 5 9.58 36.76 37.90
N ALA A 6 8.54 36.04 37.48
CA ALA A 6 8.44 35.06 36.42
C ALA A 6 8.56 35.64 35.00
N GLY A 7 8.96 34.79 34.06
CA GLY A 7 8.91 35.04 32.62
C GLY A 7 8.57 33.75 31.86
N SER A 8 7.33 33.67 31.39
CA SER A 8 6.82 32.65 30.45
C SER A 8 7.33 32.94 29.03
N PRO A 9 7.54 31.91 28.17
CA PRO A 9 7.51 32.10 26.73
C PRO A 9 6.15 31.74 26.14
N CYS A 10 5.56 32.71 25.45
CA CYS A 10 4.33 32.62 24.67
C CYS A 10 4.41 31.57 23.55
N LEU A 11 3.35 30.77 23.46
CA LEU A 11 2.94 30.04 22.26
C LEU A 11 2.45 31.04 21.21
N THR A 12 3.11 31.11 20.07
CA THR A 12 2.64 31.84 18.88
C THR A 12 1.89 30.90 17.96
N THR A 13 0.57 31.05 17.95
CA THR A 13 -0.35 30.48 16.95
C THR A 13 -0.23 31.24 15.62
N PRO A 14 -0.12 30.56 14.47
CA PRO A 14 -0.38 31.20 13.18
C PRO A 14 -1.89 31.29 12.94
N ARG A 15 -2.35 32.52 12.78
CA ARG A 15 -3.73 32.89 12.42
C ARG A 15 -4.09 32.34 11.03
N LEU A 16 -5.27 31.75 10.95
CA LEU A 16 -6.05 31.58 9.73
C LEU A 16 -6.32 32.96 9.11
N ILE A 17 -5.78 33.20 7.91
CA ILE A 17 -6.20 34.30 7.06
C ILE A 17 -7.25 33.74 6.11
N SER A 18 -8.51 34.02 6.41
CA SER A 18 -9.60 33.98 5.45
C SER A 18 -9.51 35.24 4.59
N ASN A 19 -9.57 35.08 3.27
CA ASN A 19 -10.00 36.15 2.39
C ASN A 19 -10.73 35.59 1.17
N ALA A 20 -11.83 36.26 0.88
CA ALA A 20 -12.88 35.90 -0.04
C ALA A 20 -12.59 36.30 -1.50
N ALA A 21 -13.34 35.66 -2.39
CA ALA A 21 -13.93 36.18 -3.62
C ALA A 21 -13.03 36.87 -4.66
N THR A 22 -12.96 36.26 -5.85
CA THR A 22 -13.03 36.97 -7.15
C THR A 22 -13.30 35.92 -8.24
N ARG A 23 -14.53 35.88 -8.75
CA ARG A 23 -15.00 36.47 -10.01
C ARG A 23 -14.54 35.73 -11.28
N CYS A 24 -15.57 35.17 -11.91
CA CYS A 24 -15.68 34.72 -13.29
C CYS A 24 -14.94 35.60 -14.29
N LEU A 25 -14.17 34.99 -15.19
CA LEU A 25 -14.01 35.44 -16.58
C LEU A 25 -13.85 34.21 -17.49
N ARG A 26 -14.85 33.99 -18.36
CA ARG A 26 -14.75 33.15 -19.56
C ARG A 26 -14.09 33.95 -20.67
N PRO A 27 -13.30 33.32 -21.55
CA PRO A 27 -13.19 33.79 -22.93
C PRO A 27 -13.97 32.86 -23.86
N ILE A 28 -14.95 33.46 -24.53
CA ILE A 28 -15.52 33.02 -25.81
C ILE A 28 -14.46 33.33 -26.87
N PHE A 29 -14.14 32.41 -27.79
CA PHE A 29 -13.86 32.77 -29.18
C PHE A 29 -14.17 31.62 -30.15
N ASN A 30 -14.59 32.08 -31.34
CA ASN A 30 -15.42 31.43 -32.34
C ASN A 30 -14.73 30.38 -33.22
N LEU A 31 -15.58 29.52 -33.78
CA LEU A 31 -15.38 28.78 -35.03
C LEU A 31 -14.77 29.66 -36.13
N CYS A 32 -13.85 29.07 -36.91
CA CYS A 32 -13.77 29.37 -38.33
C CYS A 32 -13.50 28.08 -39.12
N TYR A 33 -14.44 27.79 -40.02
CA TYR A 33 -14.41 26.73 -41.04
C TYR A 33 -13.61 27.25 -42.23
N ILE A 34 -12.65 26.47 -42.74
CA ILE A 34 -12.09 26.67 -44.08
C ILE A 34 -12.01 25.31 -44.78
N LYS A 35 -12.53 25.28 -46.01
CA LYS A 35 -12.76 24.10 -46.85
C LYS A 35 -12.07 24.32 -48.22
N PHE A 36 -11.72 23.19 -48.86
CA PHE A 36 -11.43 22.94 -50.30
C PHE A 36 -9.98 23.05 -50.82
N PRO A 37 -9.61 22.38 -51.94
CA PRO A 37 -10.28 21.30 -52.70
C PRO A 37 -9.39 20.07 -53.04
N ARG A 38 -10.05 19.00 -53.52
CA ARG A 38 -9.47 17.83 -54.20
C ARG A 38 -9.15 18.17 -55.67
N ASN A 39 -8.05 17.65 -56.20
CA ASN A 39 -7.83 17.51 -57.65
C ASN A 39 -7.60 16.04 -58.01
N TYR A 40 -8.35 15.60 -59.03
CA TYR A 40 -8.20 14.34 -59.76
C TYR A 40 -7.26 14.56 -60.96
N THR A 41 -6.37 13.60 -61.23
CA THR A 41 -5.82 13.33 -62.56
C THR A 41 -5.49 11.84 -62.68
N SER A 42 -5.79 11.27 -63.85
CA SER A 42 -5.83 9.85 -64.17
C SER A 42 -4.71 9.40 -65.14
N SER A 43 -4.07 8.27 -64.81
CA SER A 43 -3.59 7.14 -65.68
C SER A 43 -2.44 7.39 -66.70
N PRO A 44 -1.72 6.34 -67.24
CA PRO A 44 -2.07 4.90 -67.27
C PRO A 44 -0.95 3.82 -67.04
N THR A 45 -1.44 2.61 -66.72
CA THR A 45 -1.01 1.24 -67.14
C THR A 45 0.39 0.69 -66.83
N ALA A 46 0.44 -0.37 -66.00
CA ALA A 46 1.02 -1.67 -66.36
C ALA A 46 0.38 -2.79 -65.51
N SER A 47 -0.06 -3.85 -66.19
CA SER A 47 -0.85 -4.98 -65.70
C SER A 47 0.00 -6.10 -65.09
N TYR A 48 -0.38 -6.61 -63.91
CA TYR A 48 -0.15 -8.02 -63.57
C TYR A 48 -1.34 -8.59 -62.78
N SER A 49 -1.76 -9.76 -63.22
CA SER A 49 -3.02 -10.42 -62.90
C SER A 49 -2.97 -11.12 -61.53
N ARG A 50 -3.84 -10.66 -60.63
CA ARG A 50 -4.58 -11.35 -59.56
C ARG A 50 -4.15 -12.79 -59.18
N ARG A 51 -3.59 -12.94 -57.98
CA ARG A 51 -3.97 -14.04 -57.06
C ARG A 51 -4.92 -13.46 -56.02
N ARG A 52 -6.18 -13.94 -55.99
CA ARG A 52 -7.15 -13.60 -54.94
C ARG A 52 -6.66 -14.18 -53.62
N TYR A 53 -6.20 -13.31 -52.71
CA TYR A 53 -6.05 -13.63 -51.31
C TYR A 53 -7.42 -13.47 -50.65
N ASN A 54 -7.96 -14.56 -50.11
CA ASN A 54 -9.26 -14.61 -49.45
C ASN A 54 -9.05 -14.30 -47.96
N PRO A 55 -9.49 -13.15 -47.40
CA PRO A 55 -9.15 -12.75 -46.03
C PRO A 55 -10.15 -13.28 -44.98
N GLU A 56 -10.83 -14.42 -45.21
CA GLU A 56 -11.86 -14.94 -44.30
C GLU A 56 -11.37 -16.01 -43.30
N HIS A 57 -10.06 -16.21 -43.15
CA HIS A 57 -9.51 -17.10 -42.12
C HIS A 57 -8.57 -16.37 -41.15
N ARG A 58 -8.91 -15.13 -40.75
CA ARG A 58 -8.41 -14.63 -39.46
C ARG A 58 -9.19 -15.33 -38.36
N ARG A 59 -8.69 -16.52 -38.01
CA ARG A 59 -9.04 -17.26 -36.79
C ARG A 59 -9.31 -16.25 -35.69
N GLN A 60 -10.48 -16.37 -35.05
CA GLN A 60 -10.79 -15.73 -33.79
C GLN A 60 -9.53 -15.78 -32.92
N LEU A 61 -8.88 -14.63 -32.72
CA LEU A 61 -7.97 -14.49 -31.60
C LEU A 61 -8.88 -14.69 -30.39
N SER A 62 -8.73 -15.83 -29.73
CA SER A 62 -9.28 -16.04 -28.40
C SER A 62 -8.93 -14.80 -27.58
N SER A 63 -9.95 -14.04 -27.18
CA SER A 63 -9.77 -13.02 -26.16
C SER A 63 -9.17 -13.75 -24.97
N ALA A 64 -7.94 -13.40 -24.59
CA ALA A 64 -7.39 -13.89 -23.32
C ALA A 64 -8.44 -13.62 -22.24
N PRO A 65 -8.78 -14.62 -21.40
CA PRO A 65 -9.84 -14.45 -20.41
C PRO A 65 -9.56 -13.19 -19.60
N ASP A 66 -10.61 -12.40 -19.38
CA ASP A 66 -10.48 -11.18 -18.60
C ASP A 66 -9.96 -11.54 -17.21
N ILE A 67 -8.79 -11.00 -16.85
CA ILE A 67 -8.18 -11.19 -15.54
C ILE A 67 -9.01 -10.34 -14.56
N VAL A 68 -9.94 -11.00 -13.86
CA VAL A 68 -10.82 -10.39 -12.86
C VAL A 68 -10.42 -10.92 -11.48
N ARG A 69 -10.36 -10.03 -10.49
CA ARG A 69 -10.14 -10.38 -9.08
C ARG A 69 -11.49 -10.51 -8.38
N HIS A 70 -11.58 -11.40 -7.41
CA HIS A 70 -12.84 -11.73 -6.74
C HIS A 70 -12.72 -11.47 -5.24
N TRP A 71 -13.83 -11.07 -4.61
CA TRP A 71 -13.91 -10.99 -3.17
C TRP A 71 -13.95 -12.40 -2.56
N VAL A 72 -13.19 -12.60 -1.49
CA VAL A 72 -13.22 -13.80 -0.66
C VAL A 72 -13.72 -13.39 0.71
N GLU A 73 -14.82 -14.01 1.14
CA GLU A 73 -15.46 -13.77 2.43
C GLU A 73 -14.69 -14.51 3.54
N GLY A 74 -14.57 -13.88 4.71
CA GLY A 74 -13.96 -14.44 5.89
C GLY A 74 -14.95 -15.25 6.72
N ASP A 75 -14.48 -16.35 7.31
CA ASP A 75 -15.29 -17.21 8.20
C ASP A 75 -15.87 -16.44 9.40
N ALA A 76 -15.17 -15.38 9.81
CA ALA A 76 -15.56 -14.52 10.92
C ALA A 76 -16.82 -13.68 10.64
N LEU A 77 -17.37 -13.66 9.42
CA LEU A 77 -18.65 -12.99 9.13
C LEU A 77 -19.78 -13.43 10.06
N SER A 78 -19.77 -14.70 10.47
CA SER A 78 -20.75 -15.26 11.39
C SER A 78 -20.70 -14.64 12.80
N THR A 79 -19.58 -14.03 13.16
CA THR A 79 -19.36 -13.38 14.47
C THR A 79 -19.60 -11.88 14.45
N VAL A 80 -19.82 -11.29 13.27
CA VAL A 80 -20.03 -9.84 13.10
C VAL A 80 -21.52 -9.53 13.23
N PRO A 81 -21.93 -8.61 14.12
CA PRO A 81 -23.32 -8.16 14.20
C PRO A 81 -23.80 -7.62 12.83
N PRO A 82 -25.04 -7.92 12.41
CA PRO A 82 -25.56 -7.43 11.13
C PRO A 82 -25.50 -5.90 10.96
N GLN A 83 -25.61 -5.17 12.07
CA GLN A 83 -25.57 -3.72 12.14
C GLN A 83 -24.15 -3.14 12.29
N ALA A 84 -23.12 -3.97 12.42
CA ALA A 84 -21.76 -3.49 12.65
C ALA A 84 -21.30 -2.61 11.50
N GLU A 85 -20.73 -1.45 11.83
CA GLU A 85 -20.25 -0.51 10.82
C GLU A 85 -19.02 -1.09 10.10
N ARG A 86 -19.02 -0.93 8.78
CA ARG A 86 -18.02 -1.51 7.88
C ARG A 86 -17.33 -0.44 7.05
N PHE A 87 -16.06 -0.70 6.77
CA PHE A 87 -15.27 0.14 5.89
C PHE A 87 -14.23 -0.67 5.12
N THR A 88 -13.76 -0.11 4.01
CA THR A 88 -12.77 -0.74 3.13
C THR A 88 -11.47 0.06 3.11
N VAL A 89 -10.35 -0.66 3.16
CA VAL A 89 -9.00 -0.08 3.08
C VAL A 89 -8.24 -0.71 1.92
N VAL A 90 -7.63 0.13 1.09
CA VAL A 90 -6.67 -0.28 0.05
C VAL A 90 -5.25 -0.02 0.53
N SER A 91 -4.34 -0.96 0.31
CA SER A 91 -2.88 -0.73 0.32
C SER A 91 -2.32 -0.96 -1.07
N TYR A 92 -1.62 0.02 -1.64
CA TYR A 92 -1.09 -0.13 -3.00
C TYR A 92 0.20 0.65 -3.26
N ASN A 93 1.31 -0.06 -3.47
CA ASN A 93 2.52 0.51 -4.04
C ASN A 93 2.30 0.74 -5.53
N ILE A 94 2.34 1.99 -5.98
CA ILE A 94 1.93 2.37 -7.35
C ILE A 94 3.09 2.48 -8.35
N LEU A 95 4.30 2.07 -7.95
CA LEU A 95 5.52 2.18 -8.74
C LEU A 95 5.79 3.62 -9.20
N GLY A 96 6.57 4.36 -8.42
CA GLY A 96 6.85 5.77 -8.68
C GLY A 96 7.48 5.96 -10.06
N ASP A 97 7.05 6.97 -10.82
CA ASP A 97 7.48 7.18 -12.20
C ASP A 97 9.00 7.37 -12.33
N ARG A 98 9.59 8.11 -11.39
CA ARG A 98 11.04 8.27 -11.28
C ARG A 98 11.74 7.03 -10.78
N ASN A 99 11.10 6.21 -9.93
CA ASN A 99 11.68 4.97 -9.44
C ASN A 99 11.77 3.93 -10.58
N MET A 100 10.68 3.75 -11.31
CA MET A 100 10.61 2.96 -12.55
C MET A 100 11.69 3.40 -13.55
N SER A 101 11.82 4.70 -13.80
CA SER A 101 12.82 5.24 -14.74
C SER A 101 14.26 4.93 -14.31
N LYS A 102 14.56 4.96 -13.01
CA LYS A 102 15.90 4.64 -12.47
C LYS A 102 16.21 3.14 -12.50
N HIS A 103 15.19 2.30 -12.41
CA HIS A 103 15.30 0.84 -12.32
C HIS A 103 14.67 0.14 -13.54
N GLY A 104 14.80 0.74 -14.73
CA GLY A 104 14.26 0.18 -15.97
C GLY A 104 14.77 -1.21 -16.32
N ASP A 105 15.92 -1.63 -15.75
CA ASP A 105 16.42 -3.00 -15.90
C ASP A 105 15.50 -4.06 -15.29
N LEU A 106 14.66 -3.69 -14.32
CA LEU A 106 13.67 -4.59 -13.71
C LEU A 106 12.53 -4.93 -14.67
N TYR A 107 12.27 -4.08 -15.66
CA TYR A 107 11.07 -4.11 -16.51
C TYR A 107 11.38 -4.37 -17.99
N ARG A 108 12.53 -4.98 -18.32
CA ARG A 108 12.94 -5.26 -19.71
C ARG A 108 11.94 -6.10 -20.51
N ASN A 109 11.13 -6.91 -19.82
CA ASN A 109 10.10 -7.75 -20.44
C ASN A 109 8.74 -7.04 -20.56
N VAL A 110 8.62 -5.80 -20.07
CA VAL A 110 7.38 -5.03 -20.09
C VAL A 110 7.39 -4.08 -21.29
N PRO A 111 6.37 -4.11 -22.16
CA PRO A 111 6.22 -3.14 -23.24
C PRO A 111 6.24 -1.69 -22.72
N SER A 112 7.00 -0.81 -23.38
CA SER A 112 7.22 0.57 -22.93
C SER A 112 5.93 1.40 -22.78
N ASN A 113 4.92 1.11 -23.59
CA ASN A 113 3.61 1.75 -23.50
C ASN A 113 2.86 1.40 -22.19
N TYR A 114 3.21 0.30 -21.52
CA TYR A 114 2.68 -0.04 -20.20
C TYR A 114 3.50 0.55 -19.04
N LEU A 115 4.71 1.06 -19.32
CA LEU A 115 5.55 1.78 -18.36
C LEU A 115 5.25 3.29 -18.33
N ASP A 116 4.70 3.83 -19.42
CA ASP A 116 4.30 5.23 -19.52
C ASP A 116 3.37 5.65 -18.36
N TRP A 117 3.71 6.76 -17.70
CA TRP A 117 2.97 7.26 -16.55
C TRP A 117 1.51 7.56 -16.87
N ASN A 118 1.18 8.10 -18.05
CA ASN A 118 -0.21 8.43 -18.36
C ASN A 118 -1.06 7.18 -18.53
N HIS A 119 -0.50 6.12 -19.14
CA HIS A 119 -1.15 4.82 -19.17
C HIS A 119 -1.30 4.24 -17.76
N ARG A 120 -0.22 4.17 -16.98
CA ARG A 120 -0.25 3.60 -15.61
C ARG A 120 -1.22 4.35 -14.71
N LYS A 121 -1.14 5.69 -14.66
CA LYS A 121 -2.07 6.55 -13.92
C LYS A 121 -3.52 6.24 -14.27
N ARG A 122 -3.84 6.17 -15.57
CA ARG A 122 -5.21 5.88 -16.00
C ARG A 122 -5.68 4.53 -15.45
N VAL A 123 -4.86 3.48 -15.59
CA VAL A 123 -5.20 2.12 -15.13
C VAL A 123 -5.32 2.07 -13.60
N ILE A 124 -4.38 2.67 -12.87
CA ILE A 124 -4.40 2.76 -11.40
C ILE A 124 -5.67 3.49 -10.93
N CYS A 125 -6.00 4.63 -11.53
CA CYS A 125 -7.20 5.37 -11.18
C CYS A 125 -8.49 4.62 -11.55
N GLU A 126 -8.54 3.96 -12.72
CA GLU A 126 -9.68 3.11 -13.11
C GLU A 126 -9.90 1.98 -12.10
N GLU A 127 -8.83 1.33 -11.63
CA GLU A 127 -8.90 0.30 -10.59
C GLU A 127 -9.40 0.85 -9.25
N LEU A 128 -8.79 1.93 -8.73
CA LEU A 128 -9.18 2.53 -7.45
C LEU A 128 -10.63 3.04 -7.47
N LEU A 129 -11.06 3.69 -8.55
CA LEU A 129 -12.42 4.19 -8.69
C LEU A 129 -13.44 3.05 -8.85
N GLY A 130 -13.07 1.97 -9.55
CA GLY A 130 -13.92 0.78 -9.68
C GLY A 130 -14.10 0.02 -8.36
N LEU A 131 -13.08 0.02 -7.51
CA LEU A 131 -13.14 -0.55 -6.16
C LEU A 131 -13.94 0.33 -5.19
N ASN A 132 -13.94 1.65 -5.41
CA ASN A 132 -14.58 2.66 -4.56
C ASN A 132 -14.31 2.46 -3.04
N PRO A 133 -13.05 2.31 -2.62
CA PRO A 133 -12.71 2.07 -1.22
C PRO A 133 -12.97 3.29 -0.33
N ASP A 134 -13.08 3.09 0.98
CA ASP A 134 -13.28 4.21 1.88
C ASP A 134 -11.98 4.93 2.24
N ILE A 135 -10.88 4.17 2.38
CA ILE A 135 -9.54 4.67 2.68
C ILE A 135 -8.53 4.03 1.72
N ILE A 136 -7.61 4.82 1.19
CA ILE A 136 -6.58 4.40 0.23
C ILE A 136 -5.20 4.79 0.79
N CYS A 137 -4.36 3.80 1.02
CA CYS A 137 -2.96 3.94 1.42
C CYS A 137 -2.06 3.62 0.23
N LEU A 138 -1.37 4.62 -0.31
CA LEU A 138 -0.47 4.47 -1.46
C LEU A 138 0.99 4.63 -1.07
N GLN A 139 1.87 3.83 -1.67
CA GLN A 139 3.33 3.93 -1.57
C GLN A 139 3.94 4.28 -2.93
N GLU A 140 5.17 4.80 -2.92
CA GLU A 140 5.90 5.29 -4.11
C GLU A 140 5.22 6.44 -4.88
N VAL A 141 4.48 7.30 -4.19
CA VAL A 141 3.77 8.41 -4.82
C VAL A 141 4.71 9.59 -5.09
N ASP A 142 5.15 9.77 -6.34
CA ASP A 142 5.96 10.92 -6.78
C ASP A 142 5.19 11.98 -7.60
N LYS A 143 4.00 11.62 -8.10
CA LYS A 143 3.08 12.46 -8.88
C LYS A 143 1.75 12.65 -8.13
N TYR A 144 1.81 13.12 -6.89
CA TYR A 144 0.63 13.23 -6.01
C TYR A 144 -0.55 14.00 -6.62
N TYR A 145 -0.31 15.19 -7.19
CA TYR A 145 -1.38 16.03 -7.73
C TYR A 145 -2.10 15.41 -8.93
N ASP A 146 -1.43 14.56 -9.71
CA ASP A 146 -2.06 13.81 -10.80
C ASP A 146 -3.16 12.87 -10.28
N LEU A 147 -2.93 12.23 -9.12
CA LEU A 147 -3.88 11.33 -8.47
C LEU A 147 -4.96 12.14 -7.74
N LEU A 148 -4.58 13.18 -7.00
CA LEU A 148 -5.51 14.05 -6.27
C LEU A 148 -6.57 14.64 -7.21
N ASN A 149 -6.17 15.15 -8.37
CA ASN A 149 -7.08 15.74 -9.36
C ASN A 149 -8.17 14.76 -9.86
N VAL A 150 -7.94 13.45 -9.75
CA VAL A 150 -8.90 12.41 -10.13
C VAL A 150 -9.72 11.98 -8.90
N LEU A 151 -9.06 11.70 -7.78
CA LEU A 151 -9.70 11.19 -6.57
C LEU A 151 -10.57 12.24 -5.86
N GLU A 152 -10.19 13.52 -5.89
CA GLU A 152 -11.00 14.59 -5.30
C GLU A 152 -12.37 14.72 -5.99
N LYS A 153 -12.41 14.54 -7.32
CA LYS A 153 -13.67 14.50 -8.10
C LYS A 153 -14.55 13.30 -7.73
N ALA A 154 -13.97 12.26 -7.14
CA ALA A 154 -14.66 11.08 -6.64
C ALA A 154 -14.99 11.15 -5.14
N GLY A 155 -14.84 12.34 -4.52
CA GLY A 155 -15.22 12.61 -3.14
C GLY A 155 -14.14 12.29 -2.10
N TYR A 156 -12.89 12.10 -2.51
CA TYR A 156 -11.79 11.85 -1.58
C TYR A 156 -11.08 13.12 -1.17
N LEU A 157 -10.70 13.21 0.11
CA LEU A 157 -9.64 14.10 0.58
C LEU A 157 -8.31 13.33 0.57
N GLY A 158 -7.19 14.04 0.59
CA GLY A 158 -5.87 13.43 0.49
C GLY A 158 -4.79 14.14 1.31
N SER A 159 -3.83 13.35 1.78
CA SER A 159 -2.57 13.82 2.37
C SER A 159 -1.38 13.11 1.74
N HIS A 160 -0.23 13.79 1.67
CA HIS A 160 1.00 13.24 1.07
C HIS A 160 2.21 13.56 1.93
N LYS A 161 3.04 12.55 2.14
CA LYS A 161 4.35 12.69 2.77
C LYS A 161 5.44 12.14 1.85
N ARG A 162 6.25 13.04 1.31
CA ARG A 162 7.49 12.67 0.62
C ARG A 162 8.52 12.11 1.59
N ARG A 163 9.31 11.18 1.08
CA ARG A 163 10.55 10.74 1.70
C ARG A 163 11.52 11.90 1.91
N THR A 164 12.40 11.78 2.90
CA THR A 164 13.44 12.79 3.13
C THR A 164 14.61 12.63 2.14
N GLY A 165 15.66 13.45 2.28
CA GLY A 165 16.92 13.24 1.53
C GLY A 165 16.85 13.54 0.03
N GLY A 166 15.90 14.37 -0.42
CA GLY A 166 15.76 14.76 -1.83
C GLY A 166 15.01 13.74 -2.70
N SER A 167 14.48 12.68 -2.09
CA SER A 167 13.57 11.76 -2.75
C SER A 167 12.26 12.47 -3.09
N VAL A 168 11.63 12.05 -4.19
CA VAL A 168 10.44 12.68 -4.76
C VAL A 168 9.17 11.87 -4.54
N ASP A 169 9.34 10.57 -4.34
CA ASP A 169 8.32 9.61 -3.96
C ASP A 169 8.03 9.70 -2.45
N GLY A 170 6.95 9.03 -2.04
CA GLY A 170 6.48 9.05 -0.67
C GLY A 170 5.25 8.20 -0.46
N CYS A 171 4.61 8.40 0.69
CA CYS A 171 3.32 7.80 1.02
C CYS A 171 2.22 8.83 0.81
N ALA A 172 1.06 8.41 0.29
CA ALA A 172 -0.15 9.21 0.28
C ALA A 172 -1.30 8.44 0.93
N MET A 173 -2.20 9.16 1.59
CA MET A 173 -3.44 8.59 2.12
C MET A 173 -4.62 9.40 1.61
N PHE A 174 -5.63 8.72 1.08
CA PHE A 174 -6.89 9.33 0.64
C PHE A 174 -8.06 8.71 1.40
N TRP A 175 -9.11 9.48 1.68
CA TRP A 175 -10.29 8.97 2.37
C TRP A 175 -11.57 9.68 1.89
N LYS A 176 -12.69 8.96 1.94
CA LYS A 176 -14.03 9.47 1.60
C LYS A 176 -14.48 10.57 2.57
N ALA A 177 -14.68 11.77 2.04
CA ALA A 177 -14.99 12.96 2.84
C ALA A 177 -16.39 12.90 3.50
N ASP A 178 -17.31 12.17 2.89
CA ASP A 178 -18.69 11.96 3.34
C ASP A 178 -18.82 10.85 4.39
N LYS A 179 -17.80 9.99 4.53
CA LYS A 179 -17.79 8.87 5.49
C LYS A 179 -16.85 9.09 6.66
N PHE A 180 -15.71 9.74 6.43
CA PHE A 180 -14.65 9.89 7.42
C PHE A 180 -14.22 11.35 7.63
N GLN A 181 -14.20 11.75 8.90
CA GLN A 181 -13.56 12.97 9.35
C GLN A 181 -12.14 12.66 9.84
N LEU A 182 -11.13 13.35 9.31
CA LEU A 182 -9.78 13.33 9.85
C LEU A 182 -9.75 14.14 11.17
N LEU A 183 -9.41 13.49 12.28
CA LEU A 183 -9.28 14.10 13.60
C LEU A 183 -7.84 14.56 13.87
N GLU A 184 -6.87 13.71 13.52
CA GLU A 184 -5.45 13.97 13.73
C GLU A 184 -4.65 13.26 12.65
N GLY A 185 -3.59 13.91 12.14
CA GLY A 185 -2.69 13.31 11.18
C GLY A 185 -1.25 13.68 11.50
N GLU A 186 -0.35 12.71 11.44
CA GLU A 186 1.08 12.93 11.62
C GLU A 186 1.91 12.14 10.60
N SER A 187 3.14 12.60 10.40
CA SER A 187 4.11 11.98 9.51
C SER A 187 5.36 11.61 10.29
N ILE A 188 5.86 10.40 10.08
CA ILE A 188 7.09 9.91 10.67
C ILE A 188 8.21 10.08 9.65
N GLU A 189 9.25 10.83 10.00
CA GLU A 189 10.49 10.94 9.24
C GLU A 189 11.58 10.11 9.91
N TYR A 190 11.82 8.91 9.38
CA TYR A 190 12.75 7.96 9.99
C TYR A 190 14.19 8.47 10.07
N ARG A 191 14.56 9.44 9.22
CA ARG A 191 15.89 10.07 9.23
C ARG A 191 16.23 10.70 10.57
N GLN A 192 15.22 11.26 11.27
CA GLN A 192 15.40 11.89 12.58
C GLN A 192 15.84 10.89 13.66
N TYR A 193 15.65 9.60 13.40
CA TYR A 193 15.98 8.49 14.29
C TYR A 193 17.10 7.61 13.75
N GLY A 194 17.85 8.08 12.74
CA GLY A 194 18.91 7.28 12.09
C GLY A 194 18.41 6.13 11.22
N LEU A 195 17.10 6.04 10.98
CA LEU A 195 16.43 4.93 10.30
C LEU A 195 16.22 5.21 8.79
N ARG A 196 17.18 5.88 8.13
CA ARG A 196 17.16 6.25 6.70
C ARG A 196 16.03 7.21 6.29
N ASP A 197 15.97 7.54 5.01
CA ASP A 197 15.04 8.53 4.45
C ASP A 197 13.61 8.03 4.18
N ASN A 198 13.25 6.85 4.69
CA ASN A 198 11.89 6.35 4.59
C ASN A 198 10.94 7.24 5.41
N VAL A 199 9.64 7.12 5.14
CA VAL A 199 8.59 7.83 5.88
C VAL A 199 7.40 6.92 6.11
N ALA A 200 6.56 7.30 7.06
CA ALA A 200 5.22 6.74 7.26
C ALA A 200 4.23 7.86 7.58
N GLN A 201 2.94 7.55 7.44
CA GLN A 201 1.82 8.40 7.85
C GLN A 201 1.00 7.67 8.90
N LEU A 202 0.48 8.41 9.88
CA LEU A 202 -0.57 7.95 10.79
C LEU A 202 -1.71 8.96 10.74
N SER A 203 -2.94 8.48 10.69
CA SER A 203 -4.14 9.31 10.66
C SER A 203 -5.22 8.70 11.53
N VAL A 204 -5.83 9.52 12.36
CA VAL A 204 -6.96 9.16 13.20
C VAL A 204 -8.22 9.68 12.54
N PHE A 205 -9.12 8.77 12.21
CA PHE A 205 -10.40 9.08 11.60
C PHE A 205 -11.54 8.85 12.58
N LYS A 206 -12.61 9.62 12.41
CA LYS A 206 -13.94 9.33 12.96
C LYS A 206 -14.89 9.01 11.81
N MET A 207 -15.53 7.85 11.86
CA MET A 207 -16.61 7.51 10.95
C MET A 207 -17.89 8.25 11.36
N HIS A 208 -18.57 8.90 10.41
CA HIS A 208 -19.70 9.79 10.71
C HIS A 208 -20.92 9.08 11.32
N GLU A 209 -21.21 7.88 10.84
CA GLU A 209 -22.40 7.10 11.23
C GLU A 209 -22.19 6.30 12.53
N ALA A 210 -20.94 6.12 12.96
CA ALA A 210 -20.59 5.29 14.11
C ALA A 210 -20.46 6.15 15.38
N GLN A 211 -21.21 5.80 16.43
CA GLN A 211 -21.26 6.60 17.68
C GLN A 211 -19.89 6.67 18.39
N SER A 212 -19.07 5.62 18.26
CA SER A 212 -17.69 5.53 18.80
C SER A 212 -16.65 5.07 17.76
N GLY A 213 -16.96 5.11 16.45
CA GLY A 213 -16.13 4.54 15.38
C GLY A 213 -14.90 5.37 15.03
N ARG A 214 -13.95 5.47 15.98
CA ARG A 214 -12.61 6.00 15.71
C ARG A 214 -11.70 4.91 15.18
N LEU A 215 -10.76 5.29 14.32
CA LEU A 215 -9.85 4.37 13.66
C LEU A 215 -8.49 5.04 13.48
N VAL A 216 -7.41 4.35 13.86
CA VAL A 216 -6.05 4.74 13.50
C VAL A 216 -5.66 4.01 12.22
N VAL A 217 -5.27 4.73 11.18
CA VAL A 217 -4.73 4.14 9.95
C VAL A 217 -3.28 4.56 9.77
N GLY A 218 -2.40 3.58 9.62
CA GLY A 218 -1.00 3.74 9.25
C GLY A 218 -0.75 3.42 7.79
N ASN A 219 0.15 4.16 7.15
CA ASN A 219 0.68 3.87 5.82
C ASN A 219 2.21 3.96 5.84
N ILE A 220 2.90 2.89 5.46
CA ILE A 220 4.37 2.81 5.47
C ILE A 220 4.93 2.24 4.18
N HIS A 221 6.12 2.72 3.80
CA HIS A 221 7.01 2.05 2.85
C HIS A 221 8.37 1.80 3.53
N VAL A 222 8.55 0.57 4.00
CA VAL A 222 9.73 0.10 4.73
C VAL A 222 10.95 0.05 3.81
N LEU A 223 12.16 0.20 4.36
CA LEU A 223 13.41 0.15 3.60
C LEU A 223 13.50 -1.10 2.70
N TYR A 224 13.80 -0.88 1.41
CA TYR A 224 13.95 -1.96 0.43
C TYR A 224 15.13 -2.91 0.73
N ASN A 225 16.31 -2.38 1.07
CA ASN A 225 17.56 -3.16 1.14
C ASN A 225 17.40 -4.48 1.93
N PRO A 226 17.49 -5.65 1.26
CA PRO A 226 17.26 -6.95 1.90
C PRO A 226 18.18 -7.25 3.08
N SER A 227 19.38 -6.65 3.10
CA SER A 227 20.44 -6.91 4.09
C SER A 227 20.33 -6.05 5.34
N ARG A 228 19.38 -5.11 5.38
CA ARG A 228 19.23 -4.14 6.48
C ARG A 228 17.98 -4.42 7.29
N GLY A 229 17.84 -5.68 7.71
CA GLY A 229 16.75 -6.12 8.57
C GLY A 229 16.68 -5.36 9.90
N ASP A 230 17.82 -4.94 10.42
CA ASP A 230 17.97 -4.05 11.57
C ASP A 230 17.16 -2.75 11.41
N VAL A 231 17.34 -2.05 10.28
CA VAL A 231 16.65 -0.79 10.00
C VAL A 231 15.17 -1.02 9.74
N LYS A 232 14.82 -2.07 9.00
CA LYS A 232 13.42 -2.42 8.72
C LYS A 232 12.66 -2.67 10.03
N LEU A 233 13.25 -3.46 10.93
CA LEU A 233 12.66 -3.76 12.23
C LEU A 233 12.51 -2.49 13.08
N GLY A 234 13.53 -1.63 13.10
CA GLY A 234 13.46 -0.34 13.79
C GLY A 234 12.35 0.56 13.25
N GLN A 235 12.16 0.64 11.93
CA GLN A 235 11.08 1.40 11.29
C GLN A 235 9.69 0.89 11.67
N ILE A 236 9.49 -0.43 11.58
CA ILE A 236 8.23 -1.11 11.89
C ILE A 236 7.90 -0.95 13.38
N ARG A 237 8.87 -1.21 14.27
CA ARG A 237 8.72 -1.04 15.71
C ARG A 237 8.29 0.38 16.06
N PHE A 238 8.95 1.38 15.48
CA PHE A 238 8.64 2.78 15.74
C PHE A 238 7.22 3.15 15.27
N LEU A 239 6.80 2.68 14.08
CA LEU A 239 5.42 2.85 13.60
C LEU A 239 4.42 2.22 14.59
N SER A 240 4.64 0.97 14.99
CA SER A 240 3.76 0.25 15.90
C SER A 240 3.64 0.93 17.26
N SER A 241 4.75 1.40 17.84
CA SER A 241 4.73 2.17 19.08
C SER A 241 3.95 3.48 18.95
N ARG A 242 4.13 4.18 17.82
CA ARG A 242 3.45 5.47 17.62
C ARG A 242 1.97 5.31 17.34
N ALA A 243 1.58 4.29 16.57
CA ALA A 243 0.19 3.92 16.34
C ALA A 243 -0.51 3.54 17.65
N HIS A 244 0.16 2.80 18.54
CA HIS A 244 -0.37 2.47 19.86
C HIS A 244 -0.62 3.73 20.71
N ILE A 245 0.32 4.68 20.74
CA ILE A 245 0.14 5.95 21.47
C ILE A 245 -1.07 6.73 20.94
N LEU A 246 -1.28 6.76 19.61
CA LEU A 246 -2.46 7.41 19.03
C LEU A 246 -3.75 6.64 19.35
N SER A 247 -3.71 5.31 19.33
CA SER A 247 -4.85 4.47 19.71
C SER A 247 -5.29 4.79 21.13
N GLU A 248 -4.38 4.75 22.11
CA GLU A 248 -4.67 5.07 23.51
C GLU A 248 -5.18 6.51 23.71
N LYS A 249 -4.59 7.48 22.98
CA LYS A 249 -5.03 8.88 23.01
C LYS A 249 -6.48 9.06 22.55
N TRP A 250 -6.96 8.19 21.66
CA TRP A 250 -8.25 8.30 21.01
C TRP A 250 -9.20 7.18 21.41
N ASP A 251 -9.34 6.95 22.72
CA ASP A 251 -10.26 5.98 23.33
C ASP A 251 -9.98 4.54 22.88
N THR A 252 -8.70 4.14 22.89
CA THR A 252 -8.23 2.81 22.45
C THR A 252 -8.74 2.47 21.04
N ALA A 253 -8.72 3.45 20.14
CA ALA A 253 -9.21 3.29 18.78
C ALA A 253 -8.48 2.13 18.07
N PRO A 254 -9.19 1.20 17.42
CA PRO A 254 -8.53 0.13 16.69
C PRO A 254 -7.64 0.67 15.57
N ILE A 255 -6.69 -0.16 15.15
CA ILE A 255 -5.60 0.21 14.26
C ILE A 255 -5.66 -0.64 12.99
N VAL A 256 -5.46 -0.02 11.83
CA VAL A 256 -5.10 -0.68 10.57
C VAL A 256 -3.74 -0.14 10.11
N LEU A 257 -2.75 -1.01 9.92
CA LEU A 257 -1.44 -0.65 9.37
C LEU A 257 -1.31 -1.24 7.96
N ALA A 258 -1.38 -0.36 6.96
CA ALA A 258 -1.20 -0.66 5.56
C ALA A 258 0.24 -0.35 5.13
N GLY A 259 0.78 -1.09 4.17
CA GLY A 259 2.03 -0.70 3.55
C GLY A 259 2.74 -1.76 2.75
N ASP A 260 3.85 -1.33 2.15
CA ASP A 260 4.91 -2.18 1.62
C ASP A 260 5.96 -2.36 2.72
N TYR A 261 6.00 -3.55 3.30
CA TYR A 261 6.90 -3.91 4.40
C TYR A 261 8.24 -4.44 3.90
N ASN A 262 8.41 -4.63 2.58
CA ASN A 262 9.60 -5.23 1.97
C ASN A 262 10.09 -6.47 2.75
N SER A 263 9.16 -7.30 3.22
CA SER A 263 9.43 -8.48 4.06
C SER A 263 8.41 -9.57 3.72
N THR A 264 8.84 -10.82 3.66
CA THR A 264 7.99 -11.94 3.20
C THR A 264 7.23 -12.62 4.34
N PRO A 265 6.16 -13.40 4.08
CA PRO A 265 5.41 -14.07 5.14
C PRO A 265 6.22 -15.08 5.96
N GLN A 266 7.25 -15.69 5.37
CA GLN A 266 8.14 -16.65 6.05
C GLN A 266 9.28 -15.94 6.83
N SER A 267 9.31 -14.61 6.82
CA SER A 267 10.42 -13.85 7.37
C SER A 267 10.32 -13.67 8.90
N PRO A 268 11.47 -13.54 9.60
CA PRO A 268 11.48 -13.14 11.01
C PRO A 268 10.75 -11.82 11.30
N ILE A 269 10.72 -10.87 10.35
CA ILE A 269 9.97 -9.61 10.50
C ILE A 269 8.45 -9.85 10.50
N TYR A 270 7.94 -10.77 9.67
CA TYR A 270 6.53 -11.14 9.70
C TYR A 270 6.16 -11.80 11.04
N LYS A 271 7.04 -12.67 11.56
CA LYS A 271 6.88 -13.24 12.89
C LYS A 271 6.84 -12.15 13.97
N PHE A 272 7.76 -11.20 13.93
CA PHE A 272 7.76 -10.05 14.85
C PHE A 272 6.41 -9.32 14.87
N LEU A 273 5.84 -9.01 13.69
CA LEU A 273 4.55 -8.33 13.55
C LEU A 273 3.38 -9.11 14.15
N SER A 274 3.37 -10.43 13.97
CA SER A 274 2.29 -11.31 14.40
C SER A 274 2.40 -11.76 15.86
N SER A 275 3.62 -11.92 16.39
CA SER A 275 3.86 -12.35 17.78
C SER A 275 4.24 -11.24 18.74
N SER A 276 4.37 -10.00 18.28
CA SER A 276 4.78 -8.82 19.07
C SER A 276 6.23 -8.82 19.56
N GLU A 277 6.96 -9.90 19.36
CA GLU A 277 8.33 -10.10 19.84
C GLU A 277 9.22 -10.84 18.86
N LEU A 278 10.52 -10.55 18.90
CA LEU A 278 11.54 -11.28 18.14
C LEU A 278 12.88 -11.32 18.88
N ASN A 279 13.41 -12.52 19.09
CA ASN A 279 14.77 -12.71 19.59
C ASN A 279 15.77 -12.69 18.42
N LEU A 280 16.56 -11.61 18.33
CA LEU A 280 17.48 -11.36 17.22
C LEU A 280 18.65 -12.33 17.15
N MET A 281 19.02 -12.94 18.28
CA MET A 281 20.13 -13.91 18.34
C MET A 281 19.80 -15.23 17.63
N LEU A 282 18.53 -15.50 17.35
CA LEU A 282 18.08 -16.70 16.66
C LEU A 282 18.09 -16.55 15.13
N HIS A 283 18.46 -15.37 14.62
CA HIS A 283 18.31 -15.05 13.20
C HIS A 283 19.55 -14.39 12.62
N ASN A 284 19.86 -14.72 11.35
CA ASN A 284 20.85 -13.99 10.60
C ASN A 284 20.31 -12.59 10.26
N ARG A 285 21.04 -11.54 10.66
CA ARG A 285 20.66 -10.13 10.46
C ARG A 285 20.35 -9.75 9.01
N ARG A 286 20.95 -10.44 8.03
CA ARG A 286 20.76 -10.18 6.59
C ARG A 286 19.58 -10.94 5.96
N GLU A 287 18.95 -11.83 6.72
CA GLU A 287 17.85 -12.69 6.25
C GLU A 287 16.51 -12.35 6.93
N LEU A 288 16.47 -11.34 7.82
CA LEU A 288 15.26 -10.98 8.58
C LEU A 288 14.04 -10.63 7.72
N SER A 289 14.25 -10.18 6.48
CA SER A 289 13.19 -9.83 5.54
C SER A 289 12.73 -10.97 4.64
N GLY A 290 13.50 -12.06 4.53
CA GLY A 290 13.19 -13.19 3.64
C GLY A 290 13.29 -12.90 2.12
N GLN A 291 13.58 -11.67 1.70
CA GLN A 291 13.52 -11.26 0.28
C GLN A 291 14.54 -11.97 -0.65
N ARG A 292 15.64 -12.50 -0.10
CA ARG A 292 16.77 -13.04 -0.89
C ARG A 292 16.43 -14.32 -1.65
N GLN A 293 15.35 -15.00 -1.27
CA GLN A 293 14.93 -16.28 -1.85
C GLN A 293 13.74 -16.14 -2.82
N CYS A 294 13.38 -14.91 -3.17
CA CYS A 294 12.18 -14.59 -3.95
C CYS A 294 12.49 -14.24 -5.42
N HIS A 295 13.59 -14.73 -5.97
CA HIS A 295 13.87 -14.52 -7.39
C HIS A 295 12.85 -15.31 -8.24
N PRO A 296 12.26 -14.78 -9.31
CA PRO A 296 11.22 -15.47 -10.09
C PRO A 296 11.64 -16.86 -10.59
N SER A 297 12.91 -17.07 -10.92
CA SER A 297 13.40 -18.40 -11.30
C SER A 297 13.35 -19.43 -10.17
N GLN A 298 13.54 -19.01 -8.92
CA GLN A 298 13.44 -19.88 -7.75
C GLN A 298 11.96 -20.18 -7.44
N VAL A 299 11.14 -19.13 -7.37
CA VAL A 299 9.72 -19.24 -7.00
C VAL A 299 8.91 -20.01 -8.04
N LEU A 300 9.19 -19.83 -9.33
CA LEU A 300 8.44 -20.50 -10.42
C LEU A 300 8.98 -21.89 -10.78
N GLY A 301 9.93 -22.43 -10.00
CA GLY A 301 10.53 -23.75 -10.23
C GLY A 301 11.35 -23.86 -11.53
N LEU A 302 11.90 -22.74 -12.02
CA LEU A 302 12.71 -22.68 -13.25
C LEU A 302 14.22 -22.70 -12.96
N GLY A 303 14.62 -22.63 -11.69
CA GLY A 303 16.01 -22.71 -11.22
C GLY A 303 16.36 -24.13 -10.77
N ARG A 304 17.61 -24.54 -10.99
CA ARG A 304 18.18 -25.72 -10.33
C ARG A 304 18.17 -25.49 -8.81
N GLU A 305 17.77 -26.50 -8.03
CA GLU A 305 17.95 -26.53 -6.58
C GLU A 305 19.39 -26.13 -6.27
N LYS A 306 19.58 -24.97 -5.64
CA LYS A 306 20.88 -24.64 -5.06
C LYS A 306 20.90 -25.34 -3.71
N GLY A 307 21.86 -26.25 -3.55
CA GLY A 307 22.09 -27.00 -2.33
C GLY A 307 22.20 -26.10 -1.09
N ILE A 308 22.02 -26.73 0.06
CA ILE A 308 22.06 -26.16 1.41
C ILE A 308 23.10 -25.05 1.50
N LEU A 309 22.65 -23.80 1.52
CA LEU A 309 23.52 -22.66 1.76
C LEU A 309 23.92 -22.75 3.23
N PHE A 310 25.19 -23.01 3.51
CA PHE A 310 25.75 -22.80 4.84
C PHE A 310 25.63 -21.31 5.16
N VAL A 311 24.56 -20.94 5.87
CA VAL A 311 24.38 -19.59 6.38
C VAL A 311 25.27 -19.47 7.60
N LEU A 312 26.49 -18.93 7.41
CA LEU A 312 27.23 -18.37 8.54
C LEU A 312 26.33 -17.33 9.20
N MET A 313 26.08 -17.48 10.50
CA MET A 313 25.44 -16.42 11.27
C MET A 313 26.40 -15.23 11.29
N ASP A 314 26.08 -14.21 10.50
CA ASP A 314 26.75 -12.93 10.62
C ASP A 314 26.49 -12.38 12.03
N SER A 315 27.55 -12.02 12.74
CA SER A 315 27.42 -11.40 14.06
C SER A 315 26.72 -10.04 13.93
N TRP A 316 25.84 -9.77 14.89
CA TRP A 316 25.21 -8.48 15.09
C TRP A 316 26.20 -7.50 15.70
N SER A 317 26.29 -6.28 15.17
CA SER A 317 26.96 -5.20 15.90
C SER A 317 26.05 -4.64 17.00
N GLU A 318 26.63 -4.02 18.03
CA GLU A 318 25.83 -3.34 19.06
C GLU A 318 24.95 -2.23 18.47
N GLU A 319 25.47 -1.50 17.47
CA GLU A 319 24.70 -0.46 16.77
C GLU A 319 23.49 -1.05 16.04
N GLU A 320 23.67 -2.14 15.28
CA GLU A 320 22.57 -2.81 14.58
C GLU A 320 21.52 -3.34 15.56
N MET A 321 21.96 -3.90 16.69
CA MET A 321 21.07 -4.39 17.74
C MET A 321 20.25 -3.24 18.34
N ASN A 322 20.90 -2.13 18.68
CA ASN A 322 20.24 -0.95 19.25
C ASN A 322 19.26 -0.31 18.26
N VAL A 323 19.60 -0.29 16.96
CA VAL A 323 18.71 0.19 15.89
C VAL A 323 17.45 -0.68 15.80
N ALA A 324 17.63 -2.00 15.85
CA ALA A 324 16.54 -2.97 15.72
C ALA A 324 15.61 -2.98 16.95
N THR A 325 16.17 -3.03 18.15
CA THR A 325 15.40 -3.14 19.41
C THR A 325 14.96 -1.79 19.97
N GLY A 326 15.69 -0.71 19.64
CA GLY A 326 15.53 0.60 20.27
C GLY A 326 16.00 0.70 21.71
N ALA A 327 16.65 -0.34 22.24
CA ALA A 327 17.11 -0.39 23.62
C ALA A 327 18.57 -0.87 23.68
N PRO A 328 19.44 -0.18 24.44
CA PRO A 328 20.83 -0.61 24.58
C PRO A 328 20.91 -1.99 25.21
N LYS A 329 21.75 -2.87 24.64
CA LYS A 329 22.04 -4.23 25.16
C LYS A 329 20.83 -5.18 25.21
N SER A 330 19.71 -4.82 24.59
CA SER A 330 18.60 -5.77 24.39
C SER A 330 18.85 -6.59 23.13
N HIS A 331 18.53 -7.88 23.18
CA HIS A 331 18.51 -8.77 22.01
C HIS A 331 17.07 -9.15 21.60
N ILE A 332 16.08 -8.67 22.35
CA ILE A 332 14.67 -8.89 22.08
C ILE A 332 14.08 -7.58 21.58
N ALA A 333 13.57 -7.62 20.34
CA ALA A 333 12.75 -6.54 19.81
C ALA A 333 11.29 -6.77 20.22
N LEU A 334 10.60 -5.72 20.63
CA LEU A 334 9.21 -5.75 21.08
C LEU A 334 8.40 -4.64 20.41
N HIS A 335 7.12 -4.89 20.13
CA HIS A 335 6.15 -3.85 19.82
C HIS A 335 4.83 -4.05 20.59
N PRO A 336 4.05 -2.99 20.87
CA PRO A 336 2.93 -3.05 21.82
C PRO A 336 1.61 -3.54 21.22
N LEU A 337 1.60 -3.96 19.96
CA LEU A 337 0.37 -4.23 19.21
C LEU A 337 0.16 -5.73 19.07
N LYS A 338 -1.08 -6.19 19.23
CA LYS A 338 -1.52 -7.51 18.81
C LYS A 338 -2.13 -7.39 17.41
N LEU A 339 -1.40 -7.82 16.39
CA LEU A 339 -1.76 -7.62 14.99
C LEU A 339 -2.13 -8.93 14.31
N ASN A 340 -3.19 -8.87 13.50
CA ASN A 340 -3.57 -9.92 12.58
C ASN A 340 -3.44 -9.40 11.14
N SER A 341 -2.99 -10.26 10.22
CA SER A 341 -3.04 -9.92 8.79
C SER A 341 -4.42 -10.25 8.24
N SER A 342 -5.05 -9.28 7.55
CA SER A 342 -6.36 -9.48 6.92
C SER A 342 -6.37 -10.65 5.93
N TYR A 343 -5.31 -10.83 5.15
CA TYR A 343 -5.23 -11.92 4.17
C TYR A 343 -4.99 -13.27 4.82
N ALA A 344 -4.11 -13.34 5.83
CA ALA A 344 -3.90 -14.57 6.61
C ALA A 344 -5.18 -15.03 7.33
N MET A 345 -6.03 -14.09 7.76
CA MET A 345 -7.27 -14.41 8.47
C MET A 345 -8.43 -14.82 7.55
N VAL A 346 -8.39 -14.47 6.27
CA VAL A 346 -9.44 -14.82 5.31
C VAL A 346 -8.96 -15.97 4.42
N LYS A 347 -9.58 -17.14 4.58
CA LYS A 347 -9.18 -18.37 3.87
C LYS A 347 -9.36 -18.23 2.36
N GLY A 348 -8.25 -18.08 1.64
CA GLY A 348 -8.21 -18.06 0.18
C GLY A 348 -7.94 -19.44 -0.45
N SER A 349 -7.83 -19.45 -1.78
CA SER A 349 -7.47 -20.64 -2.55
C SER A 349 -5.98 -20.95 -2.44
N GLN A 350 -5.59 -22.24 -2.45
CA GLN A 350 -4.18 -22.65 -2.58
C GLN A 350 -3.51 -22.16 -3.87
N THR A 351 -4.29 -21.70 -4.86
CA THR A 351 -3.75 -21.12 -6.10
C THR A 351 -3.34 -19.65 -5.97
N THR A 352 -3.81 -18.98 -4.90
CA THR A 352 -3.56 -17.56 -4.58
C THR A 352 -2.92 -17.36 -3.22
N ARG A 353 -2.87 -18.40 -2.36
CA ARG A 353 -2.38 -18.36 -0.99
C ARG A 353 -1.22 -19.31 -0.71
N ASP A 354 -0.33 -18.89 0.19
CA ASP A 354 0.73 -19.71 0.77
C ASP A 354 0.27 -20.42 2.06
N ASP A 355 1.20 -21.14 2.71
CA ASP A 355 0.92 -21.90 3.93
C ASP A 355 0.60 -21.02 5.16
N ASN A 356 0.96 -19.73 5.13
CA ASN A 356 0.58 -18.76 6.15
C ASN A 356 -0.80 -18.14 5.89
N GLY A 357 -1.46 -18.52 4.78
CA GLY A 357 -2.70 -17.88 4.33
C GLY A 357 -2.47 -16.50 3.70
N GLU A 358 -1.23 -16.13 3.39
CA GLU A 358 -0.90 -14.87 2.72
C GLU A 358 -0.93 -15.05 1.19
N PRO A 359 -1.07 -13.98 0.40
CA PRO A 359 -0.94 -14.08 -1.05
C PRO A 359 0.36 -14.78 -1.47
N LEU A 360 0.33 -15.54 -2.56
CA LEU A 360 1.58 -16.08 -3.15
C LEU A 360 2.48 -14.97 -3.70
N ALA A 361 1.87 -13.88 -4.19
CA ALA A 361 2.59 -12.69 -4.58
C ALA A 361 1.71 -11.43 -4.48
N THR A 362 2.34 -10.35 -4.04
CA THR A 362 1.83 -8.98 -4.12
C THR A 362 2.68 -8.12 -5.04
N SER A 363 3.91 -8.52 -5.35
CA SER A 363 4.82 -7.85 -6.28
C SER A 363 5.44 -8.83 -7.28
N TYR A 364 5.60 -8.41 -8.53
CA TYR A 364 6.26 -9.20 -9.57
C TYR A 364 6.99 -8.37 -10.63
N HIS A 365 8.33 -8.46 -10.62
CA HIS A 365 9.20 -7.96 -11.68
C HIS A 365 10.32 -8.97 -11.96
N SER A 366 11.28 -8.64 -12.83
CA SER A 366 12.30 -9.61 -13.28
C SER A 366 13.24 -10.16 -12.21
N LYS A 367 13.29 -9.54 -11.01
CA LYS A 367 14.20 -9.93 -9.92
C LYS A 367 13.49 -10.33 -8.63
N PHE A 368 12.18 -10.10 -8.53
CA PHE A 368 11.38 -10.41 -7.35
C PHE A 368 9.99 -10.90 -7.76
N LEU A 369 9.54 -11.97 -7.11
CA LEU A 369 8.17 -12.45 -7.15
C LEU A 369 7.83 -12.94 -5.74
N GLY A 370 6.87 -12.31 -5.09
CA GLY A 370 6.47 -12.68 -3.73
C GLY A 370 5.61 -11.63 -3.06
N THR A 371 5.32 -11.87 -1.79
CA THR A 371 4.47 -11.00 -0.96
C THR A 371 5.31 -10.12 -0.06
N VAL A 372 5.04 -8.82 -0.14
CA VAL A 372 5.70 -7.77 0.68
C VAL A 372 4.73 -6.69 1.15
N ASP A 373 3.52 -6.66 0.61
CA ASP A 373 2.47 -5.72 0.97
C ASP A 373 1.52 -6.37 1.97
N TYR A 374 1.06 -5.61 2.96
CA TYR A 374 0.17 -6.14 4.00
C TYR A 374 -0.87 -5.12 4.44
N LEU A 375 -1.97 -5.64 4.99
CA LEU A 375 -3.00 -4.92 5.72
C LEU A 375 -3.15 -5.60 7.09
N TRP A 376 -2.40 -5.10 8.07
CA TRP A 376 -2.45 -5.54 9.46
C TRP A 376 -3.54 -4.79 10.22
N TYR A 377 -4.20 -5.45 11.18
CA TYR A 377 -5.19 -4.81 12.03
C TYR A 377 -5.11 -5.30 13.48
N SER A 378 -5.51 -4.45 14.43
CA SER A 378 -5.55 -4.77 15.86
C SER A 378 -6.91 -5.31 16.32
N ASP A 379 -6.96 -5.75 17.58
CA ASP A 379 -8.23 -6.02 18.27
C ASP A 379 -9.19 -4.81 18.18
N GLY A 380 -10.50 -5.07 18.23
CA GLY A 380 -11.57 -4.10 17.96
C GLY A 380 -12.06 -4.09 16.50
N LEU A 381 -11.35 -4.78 15.61
CA LEU A 381 -11.75 -4.98 14.22
C LEU A 381 -11.72 -6.47 13.87
N VAL A 382 -12.42 -6.80 12.78
CA VAL A 382 -12.26 -8.06 12.08
C VAL A 382 -12.30 -7.85 10.57
N ALA A 383 -11.42 -8.55 9.84
CA ALA A 383 -11.45 -8.56 8.39
C ALA A 383 -12.63 -9.43 7.92
N THR A 384 -13.62 -8.82 7.27
CA THR A 384 -14.82 -9.52 6.80
C THR A 384 -14.62 -10.13 5.42
N LYS A 385 -13.91 -9.45 4.53
CA LYS A 385 -13.55 -9.99 3.21
C LYS A 385 -12.32 -9.31 2.66
N VAL A 386 -11.61 -10.00 1.78
CA VAL A 386 -10.47 -9.46 1.04
C VAL A 386 -10.66 -9.62 -0.45
N LEU A 387 -10.11 -8.69 -1.24
CA LEU A 387 -10.03 -8.86 -2.68
C LEU A 387 -8.85 -9.76 -3.02
N ASP A 388 -9.11 -10.92 -3.61
CA ASP A 388 -8.07 -11.88 -3.89
C ASP A 388 -6.99 -11.34 -4.85
N THR A 389 -5.78 -11.87 -4.75
CA THR A 389 -4.69 -11.61 -5.68
C THR A 389 -4.79 -12.51 -6.91
N LEU A 390 -3.87 -12.32 -7.86
CA LEU A 390 -3.85 -13.14 -9.06
C LEU A 390 -3.25 -14.52 -8.78
N PRO A 391 -3.86 -15.61 -9.28
CA PRO A 391 -3.26 -16.93 -9.18
C PRO A 391 -1.85 -16.97 -9.79
N ILE A 392 -0.96 -17.75 -9.19
CA ILE A 392 0.46 -17.77 -9.57
C ILE A 392 0.69 -18.17 -11.05
N ASN A 393 -0.19 -19.02 -11.60
CA ASN A 393 -0.15 -19.42 -13.00
C ASN A 393 -0.55 -18.29 -13.96
N ILE A 394 -1.39 -17.36 -13.53
CA ILE A 394 -1.75 -16.15 -14.28
C ILE A 394 -0.59 -15.17 -14.25
N LEU A 395 0.00 -14.91 -13.07
CA LEU A 395 1.20 -14.08 -12.94
C LEU A 395 2.34 -14.61 -13.82
N LYS A 396 2.61 -15.92 -13.79
CA LYS A 396 3.63 -16.54 -14.65
C LYS A 396 3.39 -16.28 -16.15
N LYS A 397 2.13 -16.19 -16.60
CA LYS A 397 1.78 -15.91 -18.00
C LYS A 397 1.97 -14.44 -18.38
N THR A 398 1.96 -13.50 -17.43
CA THR A 398 2.22 -12.08 -17.74
C THR A 398 3.70 -11.81 -18.02
N GLY A 399 4.61 -12.61 -17.47
CA GLY A 399 6.06 -12.46 -17.63
C GLY A 399 6.69 -11.29 -16.85
N GLY A 400 5.86 -10.57 -16.09
CA GLY A 400 6.20 -9.40 -15.29
C GLY A 400 5.00 -8.46 -15.15
N LEU A 401 5.09 -7.53 -14.21
CA LEU A 401 4.19 -6.40 -14.07
C LEU A 401 5.00 -5.09 -14.24
N PRO A 402 4.39 -3.95 -14.62
CA PRO A 402 2.98 -3.76 -14.99
C PRO A 402 2.62 -4.40 -16.34
N PHE A 403 1.32 -4.48 -16.65
CA PHE A 403 0.83 -4.90 -17.98
C PHE A 403 -0.43 -4.12 -18.38
N LYS A 404 -1.06 -4.49 -19.51
CA LYS A 404 -2.19 -3.76 -20.11
C LYS A 404 -3.26 -3.28 -19.11
N ARG A 405 -3.63 -4.11 -18.11
CA ARG A 405 -4.70 -3.84 -17.13
C ARG A 405 -4.20 -3.63 -15.70
N MET A 406 -2.89 -3.61 -15.44
CA MET A 406 -2.32 -3.35 -14.11
C MET A 406 -1.20 -2.32 -14.23
N GLY A 407 -1.34 -1.20 -13.52
CA GLY A 407 -0.47 -0.03 -13.67
C GLY A 407 0.75 0.02 -12.74
N SER A 408 0.95 -0.99 -11.92
CA SER A 408 2.09 -1.14 -11.00
C SER A 408 2.73 -2.52 -11.14
N ASP A 409 3.94 -2.68 -10.64
CA ASP A 409 4.54 -3.99 -10.40
C ASP A 409 4.06 -4.67 -9.12
N HIS A 410 3.25 -3.97 -8.32
CA HIS A 410 2.50 -4.52 -7.21
C HIS A 410 1.00 -4.71 -7.56
N LEU A 411 0.31 -5.51 -6.76
CA LEU A 411 -1.14 -5.69 -6.77
C LEU A 411 -1.75 -4.93 -5.59
N ALA A 412 -2.82 -4.18 -5.83
CA ALA A 412 -3.52 -3.49 -4.74
C ALA A 412 -4.17 -4.52 -3.80
N LEU A 413 -3.83 -4.47 -2.51
CA LEU A 413 -4.51 -5.21 -1.47
C LEU A 413 -5.75 -4.45 -1.02
N VAL A 414 -6.85 -5.16 -0.79
CA VAL A 414 -8.11 -4.58 -0.36
C VAL A 414 -8.75 -5.46 0.69
N SER A 415 -9.10 -4.87 1.83
CA SER A 415 -9.84 -5.55 2.89
C SER A 415 -11.03 -4.70 3.30
N GLU A 416 -12.18 -5.35 3.51
CA GLU A 416 -13.27 -4.81 4.30
C GLU A 416 -13.05 -5.21 5.76
N PHE A 417 -13.28 -4.25 6.65
CA PHE A 417 -13.24 -4.45 8.09
C PHE A 417 -14.60 -4.10 8.68
N ALA A 418 -14.97 -4.79 9.75
CA ALA A 418 -16.08 -4.42 10.62
C ALA A 418 -15.55 -4.07 12.02
N PHE A 419 -16.17 -3.08 12.66
CA PHE A 419 -15.97 -2.84 14.09
C PHE A 419 -16.60 -3.96 14.89
N LEU A 420 -15.87 -4.44 15.90
CA LEU A 420 -16.44 -5.32 16.92
C LEU A 420 -16.99 -4.42 18.03
N GLU A 421 -18.28 -4.56 18.35
CA GLU A 421 -18.87 -3.84 19.48
C GLU A 421 -18.03 -4.13 20.74
N GLY A 422 -17.54 -3.06 21.39
CA GLY A 422 -16.87 -3.19 22.68
C GLY A 422 -17.84 -3.84 23.67
N LYS A 423 -17.34 -4.72 24.54
CA LYS A 423 -18.11 -5.12 25.73
C LYS A 423 -18.51 -3.83 26.44
N ILE A 424 -19.78 -3.48 26.39
CA ILE A 424 -20.36 -2.54 27.35
C ILE A 424 -20.18 -3.27 28.69
N GLU A 425 -19.15 -2.91 29.45
CA GLU A 425 -19.14 -3.23 30.87
C GLU A 425 -20.41 -2.61 31.42
N ALA A 426 -21.38 -3.47 31.74
CA ALA A 426 -22.59 -3.07 32.40
C ALA A 426 -22.17 -2.38 33.69
N THR A 427 -22.24 -1.05 33.70
CA THR A 427 -22.17 -0.29 34.93
C THR A 427 -23.39 -0.72 35.75
N GLU A 428 -23.14 -1.53 36.78
CA GLU A 428 -24.12 -1.78 37.84
C GLU A 428 -24.52 -0.43 38.43
N GLU A 429 -25.65 0.11 37.97
CA GLU A 429 -26.38 1.12 38.71
C GLU A 429 -26.83 0.47 40.02
N TYR A 430 -26.10 0.76 41.10
CA TYR A 430 -26.60 0.60 42.45
C TYR A 430 -27.83 1.49 42.61
N ALA A 431 -29.01 0.91 42.40
CA ALA A 431 -30.26 1.46 42.86
C ALA A 431 -30.22 1.51 44.39
N ILE A 432 -30.05 2.71 44.94
CA ILE A 432 -30.34 3.00 46.33
C ILE A 432 -31.87 3.07 46.44
N SER A 433 -32.47 2.06 47.06
CA SER A 433 -33.83 2.10 47.60
C SER A 433 -33.78 1.98 49.11
#